data_AF-A0A7J2YEQ9-F1
#
_entry.id   AF-A0A7J2YEQ9-F1
#
_cell.length_a   1.000
_cell.length_b   1.000
_cell.length_c   1.000
_cell.angle_alpha   90.00
_cell.angle_beta   90.00
_cell.angle_gamma   90.00
#
_symmetry.space_group_name_H-M   'P 1'
#
loop_
_entity.id
_entity.type
_entity.pdbx_description
1 polymer ?
#
loop_
_entity_poly.entity_id
_entity_poly.type
_entity_poly.pdbx_seq_one_letter_code
_entity_poly.pdbx_strand_id
1 'polypeptide(L)'
;MTNGEKRWKFRGYRKPFKYWIPGTNIVNEILKGYGKLLKNGDLIAISEKAICTAKGNIYDESRIISIDPITKISSYIVNKLLWGKILSSKLPLEAVEMIRRIPIKYMAPHKKLALKYGGLIQFLKPYSEAGIDATNLPYTYVSLPLKEADREARYIKYKIERKLKIEVYILIVDTDRTFKIKGIDNIAITTRPSTVNGLIDMGGLGFIIGKIFKNKLFEEYPTPIAYKGTYMNLTDILEVTKFADKMMGHGFGRNVMEMLNKIGKRSFEEVKWSDMYRIKHYPAIVIRRV
;
A
#
# COMPACT_ATOMS: atom_id res chain seq x y z
N MET A 1 -26.78 8.18 26.23
CA MET A 1 -26.12 9.43 25.84
C MET A 1 -25.06 9.09 24.79
N THR A 2 -25.43 9.16 23.52
CA THR A 2 -24.53 8.93 22.39
C THR A 2 -23.66 10.17 22.22
N ASN A 3 -22.40 10.10 22.66
CA ASN A 3 -21.41 11.12 22.37
C ASN A 3 -21.38 11.35 20.86
N GLY A 4 -21.80 12.53 20.43
CA GLY A 4 -21.57 13.01 19.07
C GLY A 4 -20.07 13.04 18.83
N GLU A 5 -19.55 12.01 18.17
CA GLU A 5 -18.15 11.95 17.75
C GLU A 5 -17.86 13.17 16.91
N LYS A 6 -17.01 14.07 17.45
CA LYS A 6 -16.40 15.14 16.68
C LYS A 6 -15.57 14.48 15.57
N ARG A 7 -16.19 14.22 14.42
CA ARG A 7 -15.48 13.83 13.20
C ARG A 7 -14.43 14.88 12.93
N TRP A 8 -13.17 14.48 12.98
CA TRP A 8 -12.04 15.34 12.65
C TRP A 8 -12.27 15.92 11.26
N LYS A 9 -12.26 17.25 11.17
CA LYS A 9 -12.22 17.89 9.86
C LYS A 9 -10.74 17.94 9.46
N PHE A 10 -10.43 17.31 8.34
CA PHE A 10 -9.09 17.32 7.76
C PHE A 10 -9.09 18.24 6.55
N ARG A 11 -8.05 19.07 6.45
CA ARG A 11 -7.71 19.78 5.22
C ARG A 11 -6.43 19.19 4.67
N GLY A 12 -6.50 18.67 3.45
CA GLY A 12 -5.36 18.10 2.76
C GLY A 12 -4.76 19.04 1.71
N TYR A 13 -3.43 19.01 1.57
CA TYR A 13 -2.67 19.76 0.59
C TYR A 13 -1.88 18.77 -0.28
N ARG A 14 -2.27 18.69 -1.55
CA ARG A 14 -1.68 17.79 -2.55
C ARG A 14 -0.89 18.59 -3.58
N LYS A 15 0.36 18.20 -3.83
CA LYS A 15 1.22 18.75 -4.88
C LYS A 15 1.83 17.62 -5.70
N PRO A 16 1.94 17.78 -7.03
CA PRO A 16 2.59 16.77 -7.85
C PRO A 16 4.10 16.77 -7.60
N PHE A 17 4.70 15.58 -7.65
CA PHE A 17 6.14 15.37 -7.62
C PHE A 17 6.61 14.80 -8.95
N LYS A 18 7.92 14.92 -9.23
CA LYS A 18 8.55 14.03 -10.20
C LYS A 18 8.41 12.59 -9.70
N TYR A 19 8.34 11.64 -10.63
CA TYR A 19 8.27 10.23 -10.25
C TYR A 19 9.49 9.87 -9.38
N TRP A 20 9.25 9.28 -8.21
CA TRP A 20 10.35 8.86 -7.34
C TRP A 20 10.96 7.58 -7.89
N ILE A 21 12.25 7.64 -8.18
CA ILE A 21 13.06 6.53 -8.69
C ILE A 21 14.12 6.13 -7.66
N PRO A 22 14.76 4.95 -7.78
CA PRO A 22 15.88 4.58 -6.90
C PRO A 22 16.92 5.69 -6.78
N GLY A 23 17.32 5.99 -5.54
CA GLY A 23 18.24 7.09 -5.21
C GLY A 23 17.55 8.44 -4.92
N THR A 24 16.22 8.54 -5.07
CA THR A 24 15.49 9.77 -4.75
C THR A 24 15.58 10.10 -3.25
N ASN A 25 16.00 11.32 -2.92
CA ASN A 25 16.05 11.78 -1.53
C ASN A 25 14.66 12.26 -1.06
N ILE A 26 13.92 11.36 -0.42
CA ILE A 26 12.54 11.56 0.07
C ILE A 26 12.41 12.86 0.88
N VAL A 27 13.29 13.08 1.85
CA VAL A 27 13.23 14.26 2.73
C VAL A 27 13.41 15.55 1.94
N ASN A 28 14.40 15.60 1.04
CA ASN A 28 14.63 16.78 0.22
C ASN A 28 13.46 17.06 -0.73
N GLU A 29 12.86 16.02 -1.32
CA GLU A 29 11.67 16.19 -2.16
C GLU A 29 10.50 16.75 -1.34
N ILE A 30 10.19 16.17 -0.18
CA ILE A 30 9.13 16.68 0.71
C ILE A 30 9.37 18.15 1.08
N LEU A 31 10.60 18.52 1.45
CA LEU A 31 10.94 19.90 1.82
C LEU A 31 10.83 20.86 0.63
N LYS A 32 11.23 20.46 -0.57
CA LYS A 32 11.03 21.27 -1.78
C LYS A 32 9.54 21.49 -2.07
N GLY A 33 8.74 20.44 -1.97
CA GLY A 33 7.30 20.48 -2.27
C GLY A 33 6.50 21.23 -1.20
N TYR A 34 6.77 20.96 0.07
CA TYR A 34 5.91 21.34 1.19
C TYR A 34 6.58 22.20 2.26
N GLY A 35 7.90 22.42 2.22
CA GLY A 35 8.63 23.10 3.30
C GLY A 35 8.07 24.47 3.70
N LYS A 36 7.67 25.29 2.72
CA LYS A 36 7.03 26.60 2.98
C LYS A 36 5.57 26.51 3.46
N LEU A 37 4.92 25.36 3.28
CA LEU A 37 3.51 25.14 3.60
C LEU A 37 3.32 24.51 4.98
N LEU A 38 4.29 23.70 5.42
CA LEU A 38 4.25 22.96 6.68
C LEU A 38 4.15 23.91 7.87
N LYS A 39 3.32 23.52 8.83
CA LYS A 39 3.13 24.17 10.13
C LYS A 39 3.27 23.15 11.25
N ASN A 40 3.42 23.67 12.47
CA ASN A 40 3.49 22.84 13.67
C ASN A 40 2.27 21.94 13.79
N GLY A 41 2.49 20.65 14.03
CA GLY A 41 1.44 19.63 14.16
C GLY A 41 0.83 19.13 12.84
N ASP A 42 1.36 19.54 11.69
CA ASP A 42 0.94 18.98 10.40
C ASP A 42 1.35 17.51 10.27
N LEU A 43 0.48 16.69 9.68
CA LEU A 43 0.77 15.30 9.34
C LEU A 43 1.21 15.20 7.88
N ILE A 44 2.33 14.52 7.64
CA ILE A 44 2.80 14.17 6.30
C ILE A 44 2.51 12.68 6.09
N ALA A 45 1.57 12.39 5.19
CA ALA A 45 1.27 11.03 4.77
C ALA A 45 2.12 10.69 3.54
N ILE A 46 2.77 9.52 3.55
CA ILE A 46 3.72 9.08 2.52
C ILE A 46 3.37 7.64 2.10
N SER A 47 3.31 7.38 0.80
CA SER A 47 3.13 6.02 0.27
C SER A 47 4.35 5.14 0.58
N GLU A 48 4.12 3.98 1.18
CA GLU A 48 5.16 2.98 1.45
C GLU A 48 5.88 2.57 0.16
N LYS A 49 5.13 2.26 -0.90
CA LYS A 49 5.70 1.91 -2.22
C LYS A 49 6.64 2.99 -2.73
N ALA A 50 6.29 4.27 -2.58
CA ALA A 50 7.14 5.36 -3.03
C ALA A 50 8.44 5.43 -2.21
N ILE A 51 8.38 5.19 -0.90
CA ILE A 51 9.57 5.07 -0.04
C ILE A 51 10.45 3.91 -0.51
N CYS A 52 9.87 2.72 -0.70
CA CYS A 52 10.59 1.52 -1.12
C CYS A 52 11.24 1.71 -2.50
N THR A 53 10.51 2.29 -3.45
CA THR A 53 11.02 2.63 -4.79
C THR A 53 12.20 3.59 -4.70
N ALA A 54 12.07 4.68 -3.92
CA ALA A 54 13.12 5.67 -3.74
C ALA A 54 14.39 5.08 -3.08
N LYS A 55 14.21 4.14 -2.14
CA LYS A 55 15.32 3.41 -1.49
C LYS A 55 15.92 2.30 -2.36
N GLY A 56 15.39 2.06 -3.56
CA GLY A 56 15.83 0.96 -4.41
C GLY A 56 15.48 -0.42 -3.85
N ASN A 57 14.49 -0.50 -2.96
CA ASN A 57 13.94 -1.76 -2.44
C ASN A 57 13.01 -2.41 -3.47
N ILE A 58 13.57 -2.63 -4.65
CA ILE A 58 12.91 -3.16 -5.84
C ILE A 58 13.57 -4.49 -6.17
N TYR A 59 12.75 -5.47 -6.51
CA TYR A 59 13.20 -6.78 -6.96
C TYR A 59 12.72 -7.05 -8.37
N ASP A 60 13.57 -7.68 -9.17
CA ASP A 60 13.24 -8.11 -10.52
C ASP A 60 12.79 -9.57 -10.51
N GLU A 61 11.48 -9.79 -10.69
CA GLU A 61 10.90 -11.13 -10.63
C GLU A 61 11.34 -12.03 -11.79
N SER A 62 11.88 -11.46 -12.89
CA SER A 62 12.45 -12.28 -13.98
C SER A 62 13.65 -13.10 -13.54
N ARG A 63 14.31 -12.72 -12.44
CA ARG A 63 15.43 -13.45 -11.83
C ARG A 63 15.01 -14.72 -11.11
N ILE A 64 13.71 -14.96 -10.93
CA ILE A 64 13.18 -16.22 -10.41
C ILE A 64 13.08 -17.19 -11.59
N ILE A 65 14.24 -17.77 -11.93
CA ILE A 65 14.41 -18.61 -13.13
C ILE A 65 13.72 -19.97 -12.96
N SER A 66 13.70 -20.53 -11.75
CA SER A 66 13.11 -21.85 -11.47
C SER A 66 11.89 -21.76 -10.55
N ILE A 67 10.74 -22.12 -11.11
CA ILE A 67 9.51 -22.33 -10.37
C ILE A 67 9.27 -23.82 -10.30
N ASP A 68 9.30 -24.33 -9.07
CA ASP A 68 9.01 -25.71 -8.76
C ASP A 68 7.53 -26.03 -9.07
N PRO A 69 7.23 -27.27 -9.49
CA PRO A 69 5.87 -27.68 -9.82
C PRO A 69 4.86 -27.43 -8.70
N ILE A 70 5.27 -27.59 -7.44
CA ILE A 70 4.43 -27.36 -6.26
C ILE A 70 3.97 -25.90 -6.23
N THR A 71 4.89 -24.94 -6.32
CA THR A 71 4.55 -23.52 -6.36
C THR A 71 3.65 -23.17 -7.54
N LYS A 72 3.89 -23.77 -8.72
CA LYS A 72 3.04 -23.54 -9.90
C LYS A 72 1.61 -24.03 -9.68
N ILE A 73 1.45 -25.25 -9.15
CA ILE A 73 0.14 -25.86 -8.87
C ILE A 73 -0.58 -25.11 -7.75
N SER A 74 0.10 -24.82 -6.65
CA SER A 74 -0.50 -24.10 -5.52
C SER A 74 -0.91 -22.67 -5.92
N SER A 75 -0.11 -21.98 -6.73
CA SER A 75 -0.47 -20.66 -7.29
C SER A 75 -1.73 -20.74 -8.16
N TYR A 76 -1.83 -21.78 -8.99
CA TYR A 76 -3.03 -22.02 -9.80
C TYR A 76 -4.26 -22.27 -8.92
N ILE A 77 -4.14 -23.15 -7.91
CA ILE A 77 -5.24 -23.49 -7.01
C ILE A 77 -5.72 -22.25 -6.26
N VAL A 78 -4.81 -21.50 -5.63
CA VAL A 78 -5.17 -20.32 -4.84
C VAL A 78 -5.79 -19.24 -5.74
N ASN A 79 -5.13 -18.88 -6.84
CA ASN A 79 -5.59 -17.72 -7.60
C ASN A 79 -6.68 -18.08 -8.61
N LYS A 80 -6.51 -19.12 -9.43
CA LYS A 80 -7.48 -19.46 -10.48
C LYS A 80 -8.72 -20.16 -9.95
N LEU A 81 -8.58 -21.05 -8.96
CA LEU A 81 -9.71 -21.80 -8.42
C LEU A 81 -10.34 -21.10 -7.21
N LEU A 82 -9.60 -20.92 -6.12
CA LEU A 82 -10.15 -20.34 -4.90
C LEU A 82 -10.65 -18.91 -5.15
N TRP A 83 -9.80 -18.00 -5.62
CA TRP A 83 -10.21 -16.61 -5.86
C TRP A 83 -10.90 -16.39 -7.21
N GLY A 84 -10.44 -17.08 -8.25
CA GLY A 84 -10.98 -16.94 -9.60
C GLY A 84 -12.34 -17.61 -9.77
N LYS A 85 -12.72 -18.60 -8.97
CA LYS A 85 -14.03 -19.28 -9.07
C LYS A 85 -14.80 -19.22 -7.76
N ILE A 86 -14.30 -19.86 -6.70
CA ILE A 86 -15.05 -20.12 -5.45
C ILE A 86 -15.43 -18.82 -4.73
N LEU A 87 -14.47 -17.95 -4.49
CA LEU A 87 -14.62 -16.68 -3.77
C LEU A 87 -14.72 -15.47 -4.70
N SER A 88 -14.97 -15.69 -6.00
CA SER A 88 -14.99 -14.62 -7.00
C SER A 88 -16.01 -13.53 -6.68
N SER A 89 -17.18 -13.89 -6.16
CA SER A 89 -18.24 -12.94 -5.74
C SER A 89 -17.85 -12.03 -4.58
N LYS A 90 -16.74 -12.30 -3.89
CA LYS A 90 -16.23 -11.50 -2.77
C LYS A 90 -15.18 -10.46 -3.21
N LEU A 91 -14.79 -10.48 -4.49
CA LEU A 91 -13.84 -9.57 -5.07
C LEU A 91 -14.54 -8.63 -6.08
N PRO A 92 -13.99 -7.42 -6.31
CA PRO A 92 -14.41 -6.59 -7.45
C PRO A 92 -14.22 -7.34 -8.76
N LEU A 93 -15.10 -7.08 -9.74
CA LEU A 93 -15.09 -7.77 -11.03
C LEU A 93 -13.74 -7.64 -11.73
N GLU A 94 -13.14 -6.44 -11.69
CA GLU A 94 -11.85 -6.15 -12.32
C GLU A 94 -10.72 -6.98 -11.71
N ALA A 95 -10.78 -7.22 -10.39
CA ALA A 95 -9.80 -8.06 -9.71
C ALA A 95 -9.97 -9.54 -10.09
N VAL A 96 -11.21 -10.03 -10.21
CA VAL A 96 -11.49 -11.40 -10.66
C VAL A 96 -11.02 -11.60 -12.09
N GLU A 97 -11.32 -10.66 -12.98
CA GLU A 97 -10.88 -10.71 -14.38
C GLU A 97 -9.37 -10.72 -14.49
N MET A 98 -8.69 -9.83 -13.76
CA MET A 98 -7.23 -9.81 -13.68
C MET A 98 -6.70 -11.17 -13.23
N ILE A 99 -7.19 -11.70 -12.11
CA ILE A 99 -6.75 -12.99 -11.56
C ILE A 99 -6.97 -14.12 -12.57
N ARG A 100 -8.10 -14.14 -13.27
CA ARG A 100 -8.41 -15.15 -14.31
C ARG A 100 -7.53 -15.01 -15.55
N ARG A 101 -7.18 -13.79 -15.97
CA ARG A 101 -6.41 -13.53 -17.20
C ARG A 101 -4.90 -13.59 -17.02
N ILE A 102 -4.35 -13.22 -15.87
CA ILE A 102 -2.88 -13.18 -15.67
C ILE A 102 -2.27 -14.56 -15.95
N PRO A 103 -1.30 -14.68 -16.87
CA PRO A 103 -0.61 -15.93 -17.14
C PRO A 103 0.10 -16.49 -15.90
N ILE A 104 0.11 -17.82 -15.76
CA ILE A 104 0.79 -18.51 -14.65
C ILE A 104 2.29 -18.19 -14.59
N LYS A 105 2.92 -17.91 -15.75
CA LYS A 105 4.34 -17.50 -15.82
C LYS A 105 4.67 -16.21 -15.05
N TYR A 106 3.68 -15.35 -14.78
CA TYR A 106 3.87 -14.12 -13.99
C TYR A 106 3.28 -14.23 -12.59
N MET A 107 2.23 -15.03 -12.44
CA MET A 107 1.60 -15.27 -11.14
C MET A 107 2.47 -16.13 -10.22
N ALA A 108 3.06 -17.22 -10.73
CA ALA A 108 3.81 -18.14 -9.90
C ALA A 108 5.14 -17.56 -9.34
N PRO A 109 5.94 -16.75 -10.09
CA PRO A 109 7.11 -16.10 -9.51
C PRO A 109 6.72 -15.15 -8.37
N HIS A 110 5.67 -14.35 -8.59
CA HIS A 110 5.14 -13.43 -7.59
C HIS A 110 4.69 -14.14 -6.31
N LYS A 111 3.93 -15.22 -6.48
CA LYS A 111 3.51 -16.12 -5.39
C LYS A 111 4.67 -16.73 -4.63
N LYS A 112 5.71 -17.17 -5.34
CA LYS A 112 6.94 -17.70 -4.74
C LYS A 112 7.65 -16.64 -3.89
N LEU A 113 7.71 -15.42 -4.40
CA LEU A 113 8.30 -14.29 -3.68
C LEU A 113 7.47 -13.93 -2.44
N ALA A 114 6.15 -13.88 -2.57
CA ALA A 114 5.24 -13.66 -1.44
C ALA A 114 5.36 -14.74 -0.38
N LEU A 115 5.48 -16.01 -0.77
CA LEU A 115 5.74 -17.13 0.16
C LEU A 115 7.04 -16.93 0.92
N LYS A 116 8.10 -16.47 0.24
CA LYS A 116 9.41 -16.21 0.88
C LYS A 116 9.37 -15.04 1.87
N TYR A 117 8.63 -13.96 1.56
CA TYR A 117 8.58 -12.76 2.40
C TYR A 117 7.54 -12.82 3.50
N GLY A 118 6.39 -13.45 3.25
CA GLY A 118 5.22 -13.42 4.12
C GLY A 118 4.69 -14.78 4.55
N GLY A 119 5.32 -15.87 4.10
CA GLY A 119 4.91 -17.23 4.43
C GLY A 119 3.58 -17.65 3.80
N LEU A 120 3.07 -18.79 4.25
CA LEU A 120 1.87 -19.41 3.70
C LEU A 120 0.62 -18.54 3.87
N ILE A 121 0.50 -17.81 4.98
CA ILE A 121 -0.68 -16.98 5.24
C ILE A 121 -0.77 -15.85 4.20
N GLN A 122 0.34 -15.25 3.80
CA GLN A 122 0.36 -14.23 2.76
C GLN A 122 0.20 -14.81 1.35
N PHE A 123 0.72 -16.02 1.12
CA PHE A 123 0.52 -16.76 -0.13
C PHE A 123 -0.97 -16.99 -0.47
N LEU A 124 -1.86 -17.08 0.53
CA LEU A 124 -3.28 -17.29 0.30
C LEU A 124 -4.02 -16.06 -0.26
N LYS A 125 -3.43 -14.86 -0.26
CA LYS A 125 -4.07 -13.64 -0.77
C LYS A 125 -4.26 -13.72 -2.29
N PRO A 126 -5.31 -13.07 -2.86
CA PRO A 126 -5.51 -13.04 -4.31
C PRO A 126 -4.57 -12.07 -5.05
N TYR A 127 -4.17 -11.01 -4.35
CA TYR A 127 -3.31 -9.91 -4.78
C TYR A 127 -2.78 -9.22 -3.52
N SER A 128 -1.90 -8.22 -3.67
CA SER A 128 -1.31 -7.50 -2.54
C SER A 128 -0.50 -8.43 -1.62
N GLU A 129 0.19 -9.40 -2.19
CA GLU A 129 0.71 -10.55 -1.45
C GLU A 129 1.94 -10.14 -0.63
N ALA A 130 1.85 -10.19 0.70
CA ALA A 130 2.89 -9.71 1.63
C ALA A 130 3.32 -8.24 1.45
N GLY A 131 2.49 -7.39 0.83
CA GLY A 131 2.86 -6.00 0.56
C GLY A 131 3.85 -5.82 -0.61
N ILE A 132 4.02 -6.86 -1.43
CA ILE A 132 4.78 -6.79 -2.67
C ILE A 132 3.89 -6.16 -3.74
N ASP A 133 4.36 -5.08 -4.35
CA ASP A 133 3.57 -4.30 -5.30
C ASP A 133 4.26 -4.19 -6.67
N ALA A 134 3.59 -4.68 -7.72
CA ALA A 134 4.04 -4.63 -9.11
C ALA A 134 3.50 -3.41 -9.88
N THR A 135 2.59 -2.63 -9.30
CA THR A 135 1.91 -1.52 -9.97
C THR A 135 2.73 -0.24 -9.91
N ASN A 136 2.70 0.52 -11.01
CA ASN A 136 3.50 1.73 -11.21
C ASN A 136 5.02 1.44 -11.11
N LEU A 137 5.46 0.28 -11.57
CA LEU A 137 6.87 -0.04 -11.76
C LEU A 137 7.09 -0.58 -13.17
N PRO A 138 8.28 -0.36 -13.76
CA PRO A 138 8.59 -0.86 -15.10
C PRO A 138 9.06 -2.31 -15.07
N TYR A 139 9.06 -2.95 -16.23
CA TYR A 139 9.55 -4.32 -16.42
C TYR A 139 8.83 -5.31 -15.48
N THR A 140 9.55 -6.34 -15.03
CA THR A 140 9.18 -7.32 -14.00
C THR A 140 9.50 -6.83 -12.58
N TYR A 141 9.60 -5.52 -12.38
CA TYR A 141 9.98 -4.98 -11.08
C TYR A 141 8.79 -4.95 -10.13
N VAL A 142 9.09 -5.34 -8.88
CA VAL A 142 8.18 -5.22 -7.75
C VAL A 142 8.83 -4.46 -6.61
N SER A 143 8.04 -3.62 -5.94
CA SER A 143 8.43 -3.00 -4.69
C SER A 143 8.28 -4.01 -3.58
N LEU A 144 9.33 -4.21 -2.80
CA LEU A 144 9.28 -5.05 -1.61
C LEU A 144 8.77 -4.23 -0.41
N PRO A 145 8.11 -4.86 0.58
CA PRO A 145 7.61 -4.17 1.77
C PRO A 145 8.74 -3.57 2.62
N LEU A 146 8.45 -2.49 3.34
CA LEU A 146 9.39 -1.76 4.18
C LEU A 146 9.59 -2.50 5.52
N LYS A 147 10.76 -3.12 5.72
CA LYS A 147 11.04 -3.93 6.91
C LYS A 147 11.05 -3.14 8.23
N GLU A 148 11.64 -1.95 8.24
CA GLU A 148 11.78 -1.11 9.44
C GLU A 148 10.96 0.18 9.30
N ALA A 149 9.66 0.07 8.98
CA ALA A 149 8.82 1.23 8.69
C ALA A 149 8.76 2.25 9.83
N ASP A 150 8.76 1.76 11.07
CA ASP A 150 8.79 2.58 12.28
C ASP A 150 10.04 3.46 12.38
N ARG A 151 11.20 2.88 12.05
CA ARG A 151 12.49 3.56 12.02
C ARG A 151 12.53 4.58 10.89
N GLU A 152 12.03 4.23 9.72
CA GLU A 152 11.97 5.12 8.57
C GLU A 152 11.08 6.35 8.86
N ALA A 153 9.90 6.14 9.46
CA ALA A 153 9.02 7.23 9.86
C ALA A 153 9.70 8.17 10.88
N ARG A 154 10.40 7.62 11.89
CA ARG A 154 11.20 8.44 12.83
C ARG A 154 12.30 9.22 12.13
N TYR A 155 13.01 8.58 11.20
CA TYR A 155 14.10 9.21 10.46
C TYR A 155 13.61 10.39 9.62
N ILE A 156 12.51 10.21 8.87
CA ILE A 156 11.92 11.28 8.05
C ILE A 156 11.45 12.43 8.94
N LYS A 157 10.72 12.13 10.05
CA LYS A 157 10.30 13.13 11.05
C LYS A 157 11.50 13.94 11.53
N TYR A 158 12.50 13.26 12.11
CA TYR A 158 13.71 13.90 12.65
C TYR A 158 14.40 14.83 11.64
N LYS A 159 14.57 14.40 10.39
CA LYS A 159 15.25 15.21 9.38
C LYS A 159 14.45 16.45 8.97
N ILE A 160 13.12 16.35 8.89
CA ILE A 160 12.24 17.49 8.57
C ILE A 160 12.23 18.49 9.73
N GLU A 161 12.02 18.02 10.96
CA GLU A 161 11.96 18.87 12.16
C GLU A 161 13.29 19.58 12.42
N ARG A 162 14.42 18.88 12.24
CA ARG A 162 15.75 19.50 12.38
C ARG A 162 15.96 20.66 11.42
N LYS A 163 15.45 20.55 10.19
CA LYS A 163 15.60 21.55 9.13
C LYS A 163 14.61 22.72 9.26
N LEU A 164 13.36 22.43 9.63
CA LEU A 164 12.30 23.45 9.66
C LEU A 164 12.02 24.03 11.06
N LYS A 165 12.54 23.43 12.12
CA LYS A 165 12.31 23.83 13.52
C LYS A 165 10.82 23.87 13.91
N ILE A 166 10.04 22.99 13.32
CA ILE A 166 8.62 22.75 13.63
C ILE A 166 8.44 21.26 13.96
N GLU A 167 7.42 20.95 14.73
CA GLU A 167 6.95 19.59 14.96
C GLU A 167 6.05 19.14 13.80
N VAL A 168 6.32 17.96 13.25
CA VAL A 168 5.48 17.32 12.23
C VAL A 168 5.22 15.86 12.58
N TYR A 169 4.13 15.30 12.06
CA TYR A 169 3.81 13.89 12.22
C TYR A 169 4.02 13.15 10.90
N ILE A 170 4.39 11.88 10.96
CA ILE A 170 4.61 11.04 9.78
C ILE A 170 3.64 9.86 9.82
N LEU A 171 2.94 9.64 8.71
CA LEU A 171 2.11 8.46 8.47
C LEU A 171 2.60 7.78 7.20
N ILE A 172 3.05 6.54 7.30
CA ILE A 172 3.36 5.71 6.13
C ILE A 172 2.13 4.89 5.80
N VAL A 173 1.67 4.95 4.55
CA VAL A 173 0.40 4.36 4.10
C VAL A 173 0.65 3.35 2.98
N ASP A 174 -0.08 2.26 3.02
CA ASP A 174 -0.20 1.34 1.91
C ASP A 174 -1.69 1.09 1.54
N THR A 175 -1.90 0.74 0.27
CA THR A 175 -3.24 0.50 -0.29
C THR A 175 -3.83 -0.85 0.12
N ASP A 176 -3.04 -1.72 0.75
CA ASP A 176 -3.51 -2.98 1.32
C ASP A 176 -4.67 -2.80 2.30
N ARG A 177 -5.42 -3.88 2.50
CA ARG A 177 -6.67 -3.82 3.27
C ARG A 177 -6.42 -4.07 4.75
N THR A 178 -7.06 -3.21 5.53
CA THR A 178 -7.31 -3.36 6.96
C THR A 178 -8.81 -3.43 7.19
N PHE A 179 -9.24 -4.32 8.07
CA PHE A 179 -10.64 -4.55 8.42
C PHE A 179 -10.86 -4.15 9.88
N LYS A 180 -11.48 -2.99 10.10
CA LYS A 180 -11.90 -2.53 11.43
C LYS A 180 -13.20 -3.24 11.82
N ILE A 181 -13.28 -3.80 13.01
CA ILE A 181 -14.52 -4.39 13.52
C ILE A 181 -15.47 -3.24 13.90
N LYS A 182 -16.72 -3.30 13.42
CA LYS A 182 -17.72 -2.28 13.77
C LYS A 182 -17.99 -2.28 15.27
N GLY A 183 -17.95 -1.10 15.89
CA GLY A 183 -18.15 -0.93 17.34
C GLY A 183 -16.91 -1.21 18.21
N ILE A 184 -15.76 -1.54 17.63
CA ILE A 184 -14.48 -1.69 18.35
C ILE A 184 -13.47 -0.69 17.79
N ASP A 185 -12.95 0.20 18.65
CA ASP A 185 -12.13 1.34 18.22
C ASP A 185 -10.62 1.19 18.38
N ASN A 186 -10.18 0.14 19.07
CA ASN A 186 -8.77 -0.08 19.42
C ASN A 186 -8.15 -1.31 18.75
N ILE A 187 -8.92 -2.10 17.99
CA ILE A 187 -8.45 -3.30 17.31
C ILE A 187 -8.95 -3.33 15.86
N ALA A 188 -8.05 -3.67 14.93
CA ALA A 188 -8.41 -4.01 13.55
C ALA A 188 -7.50 -5.11 12.99
N ILE A 189 -8.04 -5.88 12.05
CA ILE A 189 -7.33 -6.96 11.38
C ILE A 189 -6.63 -6.41 10.15
N THR A 190 -5.30 -6.52 10.07
CA THR A 190 -4.56 -6.20 8.85
C THR A 190 -4.27 -7.46 8.05
N THR A 191 -4.00 -7.25 6.77
CA THR A 191 -3.61 -8.33 5.85
C THR A 191 -2.12 -8.34 5.56
N ARG A 192 -1.35 -7.57 6.35
CA ARG A 192 0.11 -7.47 6.33
C ARG A 192 0.62 -6.82 7.62
N PRO A 193 1.93 -6.91 7.92
CA PRO A 193 2.51 -6.31 9.11
C PRO A 193 2.39 -4.77 9.11
N SER A 194 2.15 -4.22 10.30
CA SER A 194 2.16 -2.79 10.59
C SER A 194 2.76 -2.56 11.98
N THR A 195 3.37 -1.40 12.20
CA THR A 195 3.90 -0.99 13.51
C THR A 195 2.95 -0.09 14.29
N VAL A 196 1.73 0.12 13.79
CA VAL A 196 0.67 0.86 14.48
C VAL A 196 -0.02 -0.04 15.50
N ASN A 197 -0.13 0.44 16.74
CA ASN A 197 -0.76 -0.29 17.84
C ASN A 197 -2.23 -0.62 17.56
N GLY A 198 -2.67 -1.81 17.97
CA GLY A 198 -4.04 -2.30 17.77
C GLY A 198 -4.27 -2.99 16.42
N LEU A 199 -3.27 -3.02 15.53
CA LEU A 199 -3.35 -3.76 14.28
C LEU A 199 -2.81 -5.19 14.44
N ILE A 200 -3.64 -6.17 14.10
CA ILE A 200 -3.31 -7.59 14.18
C ILE A 200 -3.20 -8.15 12.76
N ASP A 201 -1.98 -8.53 12.35
CA ASP A 201 -1.76 -9.14 11.04
C ASP A 201 -2.26 -10.59 11.02
N MET A 202 -3.26 -10.85 10.17
CA MET A 202 -3.77 -12.19 9.89
C MET A 202 -3.60 -12.58 8.41
N GLY A 203 -2.85 -11.79 7.64
CA GLY A 203 -2.54 -12.01 6.23
C GLY A 203 -3.75 -12.42 5.38
N GLY A 204 -3.61 -13.49 4.58
CA GLY A 204 -4.66 -14.01 3.73
C GLY A 204 -5.90 -14.52 4.48
N LEU A 205 -5.75 -15.03 5.70
CA LEU A 205 -6.91 -15.41 6.53
C LEU A 205 -7.73 -14.19 6.92
N GLY A 206 -7.04 -13.13 7.38
CA GLY A 206 -7.68 -11.83 7.64
C GLY A 206 -8.37 -11.27 6.40
N PHE A 207 -7.77 -11.42 5.23
CA PHE A 207 -8.38 -11.01 3.96
C PHE A 207 -9.66 -11.81 3.65
N ILE A 208 -9.64 -13.13 3.80
CA ILE A 208 -10.82 -13.99 3.57
C ILE A 208 -11.94 -13.63 4.53
N ILE A 209 -11.67 -13.59 5.84
CA ILE A 209 -12.65 -13.26 6.88
C ILE A 209 -13.23 -11.87 6.62
N GLY A 210 -12.35 -10.88 6.41
CA GLY A 210 -12.74 -9.51 6.16
C GLY A 210 -13.63 -9.36 4.92
N LYS A 211 -13.33 -10.06 3.82
CA LYS A 211 -14.15 -10.02 2.60
C LYS A 211 -15.48 -10.77 2.71
N ILE A 212 -15.51 -11.89 3.41
CA ILE A 212 -16.75 -12.66 3.60
C ILE A 212 -17.73 -11.90 4.50
N PHE A 213 -17.23 -11.29 5.59
CA PHE A 213 -18.07 -10.64 6.60
C PHE A 213 -18.13 -9.12 6.48
N LYS A 214 -17.53 -8.52 5.44
CA LYS A 214 -17.45 -7.07 5.21
C LYS A 214 -18.75 -6.34 5.56
N ASN A 215 -19.84 -6.64 4.87
CA ASN A 215 -21.08 -5.85 5.02
C ASN A 215 -21.71 -5.97 6.41
N LYS A 216 -21.43 -7.06 7.14
CA LYS A 216 -22.00 -7.34 8.45
C LYS A 216 -21.13 -6.78 9.58
N LEU A 217 -19.85 -7.13 9.62
CA LEU A 217 -18.99 -6.97 10.80
C LEU A 217 -17.84 -5.98 10.62
N PHE A 218 -17.41 -5.69 9.39
CA PHE A 218 -16.16 -4.98 9.15
C PHE A 218 -16.33 -3.71 8.32
N GLU A 219 -15.44 -2.76 8.56
CA GLU A 219 -15.22 -1.61 7.69
C GLU A 219 -13.83 -1.71 7.07
N GLU A 220 -13.75 -1.44 5.76
CA GLU A 220 -12.48 -1.52 5.02
C GLU A 220 -11.76 -0.17 5.00
N TYR A 221 -10.48 -0.23 5.36
CA TYR A 221 -9.55 0.90 5.34
C TYR A 221 -8.26 0.50 4.59
N PRO A 222 -7.53 1.45 4.00
CA PRO A 222 -6.13 1.25 3.66
C PRO A 222 -5.31 1.00 4.93
N THR A 223 -4.15 0.35 4.79
CA THR A 223 -3.30 -0.01 5.93
C THR A 223 -2.32 1.12 6.27
N PRO A 224 -2.36 1.68 7.50
CA PRO A 224 -1.27 2.49 8.00
C PRO A 224 -0.13 1.55 8.40
N ILE A 225 1.02 1.70 7.75
CA ILE A 225 2.19 0.85 7.98
C ILE A 225 2.98 1.31 9.21
N ALA A 226 3.10 2.62 9.40
CA ALA A 226 3.75 3.21 10.56
C ALA A 226 3.21 4.62 10.82
N TYR A 227 3.16 5.00 12.09
CA TYR A 227 2.78 6.34 12.53
C TYR A 227 3.77 6.87 13.57
N LYS A 228 4.19 8.14 13.41
CA LYS A 228 5.04 8.87 14.35
C LYS A 228 4.53 10.29 14.54
N GLY A 229 3.96 10.53 15.71
CA GLY A 229 3.43 11.81 16.13
C GLY A 229 2.85 11.72 17.55
N THR A 230 2.06 12.70 17.94
CA THR A 230 1.30 12.64 19.19
C THR A 230 0.28 11.50 19.15
N TYR A 231 -0.15 11.07 20.33
CA TYR A 231 -1.16 10.01 20.45
C TYR A 231 -2.40 10.31 19.61
N MET A 232 -2.82 9.30 18.85
CA MET A 232 -4.03 9.27 18.05
C MET A 232 -4.60 7.85 18.21
N ASN A 233 -5.91 7.73 18.46
CA ASN A 233 -6.53 6.41 18.57
C ASN A 233 -6.54 5.70 17.20
N LEU A 234 -6.76 4.40 17.19
CA LEU A 234 -6.67 3.60 15.96
C LEU A 234 -7.73 4.03 14.93
N THR A 235 -8.97 4.29 15.35
CA THR A 235 -10.04 4.78 14.45
C THR A 235 -9.63 6.05 13.71
N ASP A 236 -9.07 7.03 14.43
CA ASP A 236 -8.61 8.28 13.84
C ASP A 236 -7.44 8.06 12.87
N ILE A 237 -6.48 7.18 13.21
CA ILE A 237 -5.39 6.82 12.29
C ILE A 237 -5.96 6.19 11.01
N LEU A 238 -6.92 5.28 11.12
CA LEU A 238 -7.54 4.63 9.96
C LEU A 238 -8.30 5.62 9.07
N GLU A 239 -9.05 6.56 9.67
CA GLU A 239 -9.77 7.60 8.92
C GLU A 239 -8.80 8.55 8.19
N VAL A 240 -7.74 8.97 8.86
CA VAL A 240 -6.68 9.78 8.24
C VAL A 240 -5.97 9.02 7.13
N THR A 241 -5.72 7.73 7.31
CA THR A 241 -5.11 6.86 6.29
C THR A 241 -6.01 6.76 5.06
N LYS A 242 -7.32 6.58 5.26
CA LYS A 242 -8.33 6.56 4.19
C LYS A 242 -8.41 7.89 3.43
N PHE A 243 -8.38 9.00 4.17
CA PHE A 243 -8.31 10.32 3.58
C PHE A 243 -7.04 10.48 2.74
N ALA A 244 -5.89 10.03 3.26
CA ALA A 244 -4.61 10.12 2.60
C ALA A 244 -4.54 9.31 1.31
N ASP A 245 -4.95 8.03 1.36
CA ASP A 245 -5.00 7.13 0.20
C ASP A 245 -5.84 7.72 -0.94
N LYS A 246 -7.05 8.21 -0.61
CA LYS A 246 -7.93 8.86 -1.58
C LYS A 246 -7.29 10.08 -2.22
N MET A 247 -6.60 10.90 -1.42
CA MET A 247 -5.91 12.09 -1.91
C MET A 247 -4.68 11.77 -2.75
N MET A 248 -3.88 10.77 -2.40
CA MET A 248 -2.71 10.36 -3.18
C MET A 248 -3.14 9.76 -4.53
N GLY A 249 -4.23 8.99 -4.55
CA GLY A 249 -4.74 8.32 -5.74
C GLY A 249 -3.81 7.19 -6.21
N HIS A 250 -4.08 6.63 -7.39
CA HIS A 250 -3.47 5.36 -7.81
C HIS A 250 -2.57 5.46 -9.06
N GLY A 251 -2.17 6.68 -9.48
CA GLY A 251 -1.31 6.86 -10.66
C GLY A 251 -1.93 6.25 -11.93
N PHE A 252 -1.21 5.32 -12.57
CA PHE A 252 -1.71 4.63 -13.76
C PHE A 252 -2.83 3.61 -13.48
N GLY A 253 -3.08 3.23 -12.24
CA GLY A 253 -4.17 2.30 -11.95
C GLY A 253 -4.01 1.60 -10.61
N ARG A 254 -5.09 0.95 -10.19
CA ARG A 254 -5.13 0.15 -8.96
C ARG A 254 -4.50 -1.24 -9.12
N ASN A 255 -4.34 -1.68 -10.36
CA ASN A 255 -3.81 -2.99 -10.69
C ASN A 255 -2.98 -2.92 -11.98
N VAL A 256 -2.26 -4.02 -12.26
CA VAL A 256 -1.33 -4.11 -13.39
C VAL A 256 -2.06 -3.96 -14.74
N MET A 257 -3.29 -4.49 -14.87
CA MET A 257 -4.04 -4.39 -16.13
C MET A 257 -4.48 -2.95 -16.43
N GLU A 258 -5.00 -2.23 -15.42
CA GLU A 258 -5.32 -0.80 -15.56
C GLU A 258 -4.08 0.00 -15.94
N MET A 259 -2.93 -0.30 -15.32
CA MET A 259 -1.67 0.34 -15.64
C MET A 259 -1.28 0.13 -17.10
N LEU A 260 -1.26 -1.13 -17.57
CA LEU A 260 -0.93 -1.47 -18.95
C LEU A 260 -1.86 -0.77 -19.95
N ASN A 261 -3.17 -0.76 -19.66
CA ASN A 261 -4.16 -0.09 -20.50
C ASN A 261 -3.92 1.42 -20.59
N LYS A 262 -3.61 2.10 -19.48
CA LYS A 262 -3.36 3.56 -19.50
C LYS A 262 -2.04 3.93 -20.17
N ILE A 263 -1.02 3.09 -20.07
CA ILE A 263 0.26 3.32 -20.75
C ILE A 263 0.14 3.00 -22.24
N GLY A 264 -0.75 2.07 -22.61
CA GLY A 264 -0.92 1.55 -23.96
C GLY A 264 0.04 0.41 -24.28
N LYS A 265 0.32 -0.47 -23.30
CA LYS A 265 1.24 -1.62 -23.40
C LYS A 265 0.50 -2.93 -23.27
N ARG A 266 1.05 -4.01 -23.85
CA ARG A 266 0.42 -5.34 -23.81
C ARG A 266 1.00 -6.24 -22.70
N SER A 267 2.23 -5.97 -22.26
CA SER A 267 2.90 -6.71 -21.19
C SER A 267 3.67 -5.77 -20.26
N PHE A 268 3.93 -6.21 -19.02
CA PHE A 268 4.74 -5.44 -18.05
C PHE A 268 6.22 -5.37 -18.48
N GLU A 269 6.70 -6.33 -19.28
CA GLU A 269 8.07 -6.32 -19.87
C GLU A 269 8.29 -5.10 -20.79
N GLU A 270 7.23 -4.60 -21.43
CA GLU A 270 7.29 -3.44 -22.33
C GLU A 270 7.29 -2.09 -21.59
N VAL A 271 6.95 -2.08 -20.29
CA VAL A 271 6.84 -0.87 -19.48
C VAL A 271 8.23 -0.42 -19.06
N LYS A 272 8.58 0.84 -19.34
CA LYS A 272 9.90 1.42 -19.05
C LYS A 272 9.80 2.53 -18.00
N TRP A 273 10.93 2.89 -17.40
CA TRP A 273 11.00 4.07 -16.51
C TRP A 273 10.50 5.35 -17.19
N SER A 274 10.74 5.49 -18.50
CA SER A 274 10.24 6.63 -19.29
C SER A 274 8.72 6.74 -19.26
N ASP A 275 8.00 5.63 -19.17
CA ASP A 275 6.54 5.63 -19.08
C ASP A 275 6.07 6.18 -17.73
N MET A 276 6.79 5.88 -16.63
CA MET A 276 6.45 6.33 -15.29
C MET A 276 6.49 7.86 -15.14
N TYR A 277 7.33 8.55 -15.92
CA TYR A 277 7.41 10.01 -15.89
C TYR A 277 6.15 10.71 -16.42
N ARG A 278 5.26 10.01 -17.13
CA ARG A 278 3.99 10.57 -17.60
C ARG A 278 2.93 10.64 -16.49
N ILE A 279 3.16 9.98 -15.35
CA ILE A 279 2.22 9.96 -14.21
C ILE A 279 2.30 11.28 -13.45
N LYS A 280 1.15 11.87 -13.15
CA LYS A 280 1.05 12.83 -12.05
C LYS A 280 1.24 12.08 -10.73
N HIS A 281 2.45 12.11 -10.20
CA HIS A 281 2.85 11.33 -9.03
C HIS A 281 2.60 12.12 -7.74
N TYR A 282 1.97 11.48 -6.75
CA TYR A 282 1.62 12.09 -5.45
C TYR A 282 2.04 11.16 -4.31
N PRO A 283 3.35 10.93 -4.13
CA PRO A 283 3.87 9.99 -3.15
C PRO A 283 3.73 10.47 -1.71
N ALA A 284 3.54 11.77 -1.51
CA ALA A 284 3.35 12.38 -0.22
C ALA A 284 2.32 13.50 -0.29
N ILE A 285 1.57 13.68 0.80
CA ILE A 285 0.65 14.80 1.00
C ILE A 285 0.77 15.36 2.41
N VAL A 286 0.30 16.59 2.62
CA VAL A 286 0.19 17.20 3.94
C VAL A 286 -1.27 17.23 4.36
N ILE A 287 -1.55 16.85 5.59
CA ILE A 287 -2.87 16.85 6.21
C ILE A 287 -2.81 17.73 7.45
N ARG A 288 -3.74 18.68 7.54
CA ARG A 288 -3.89 19.60 8.67
C ARG A 288 -5.26 19.41 9.31
N ARG A 289 -5.30 19.28 10.64
CA ARG A 289 -6.54 19.31 11.41
C ARG A 289 -7.15 20.71 11.34
N VAL A 290 -8.47 20.79 11.11
CA VAL A 290 -9.25 22.04 11.14
C VAL A 290 -10.45 21.96 12.07
#